data_AF-A0A1H4RS36-F1
#
_entry.id   AF-A0A1H4RS36-F1
#
_cell.length_a   1.000
_cell.length_b   1.000
_cell.length_c   1.000
_cell.angle_alpha   90.00
_cell.angle_beta   90.00
_cell.angle_gamma   90.00
#
_symmetry.space_group_name_H-M   'P 1'
#
loop_
_entity.id
_entity.type
_entity.pdbx_description
1 polymer ?
#
loop_
_entity_poly.entity_id
_entity_poly.type
_entity_poly.pdbx_seq_one_letter_code
_entity_poly.pdbx_strand_id
1 'polypeptide(L)'
;MRMTARPGLAALVTGIVLTLVLALLTTAPSRAASGTSLSVDLASTRGPSTGVGEGFLYGISQDGTRPVDQFLQPLGINAFRGGGWFSGGWIKDGYQYGSATRADLDSITAQARRLTRPPYHAQYQVLVSDIYGANGGQPSNTRYPCDNGDCANWISFIDATVGALQGSGLTFSYDIWNEPDISVFWTRGVNSAQYFQMWDTAYREIRRIAPGAQIVGPSLAFTPQRNPGSGRPGSPT
;
A
#
# COMPACT_ATOMS: atom_id res chain seq x y z
N MET A 1 -10.16 0.67 -78.49
CA MET A 1 -11.48 0.55 -77.83
C MET A 1 -11.31 0.99 -76.38
N ARG A 2 -11.63 2.24 -76.04
CA ARG A 2 -11.52 2.78 -74.66
C ARG A 2 -12.89 2.68 -74.01
N MET A 3 -13.03 1.84 -72.99
CA MET A 3 -14.24 1.77 -72.17
C MET A 3 -14.24 2.95 -71.19
N THR A 4 -15.19 3.86 -71.35
CA THR A 4 -15.46 4.95 -70.41
C THR A 4 -16.28 4.40 -69.25
N ALA A 5 -15.69 4.36 -68.05
CA ALA A 5 -16.41 4.05 -66.82
C ALA A 5 -17.41 5.19 -66.50
N ARG A 6 -18.67 4.85 -66.24
CA ARG A 6 -19.74 5.81 -65.96
C ARG A 6 -19.56 6.44 -64.56
N PRO A 7 -19.57 7.78 -64.44
CA PRO A 7 -19.29 8.50 -63.19
C PRO A 7 -20.38 8.35 -62.10
N GLY A 8 -21.52 7.71 -62.40
CA GLY A 8 -22.65 7.59 -61.47
C GLY A 8 -22.47 6.56 -60.36
N LEU A 9 -21.60 5.54 -60.53
CA LEU A 9 -21.44 4.48 -59.53
C LEU A 9 -20.55 4.93 -58.35
N ALA A 10 -19.52 5.74 -58.62
CA ALA A 10 -18.60 6.23 -57.60
C ALA A 10 -19.31 7.16 -56.61
N ALA A 11 -20.13 8.10 -57.10
CA ALA A 11 -20.87 9.04 -56.26
C ALA A 11 -21.91 8.34 -55.35
N LEU A 12 -22.53 7.25 -55.83
CA LEU A 12 -23.49 6.47 -55.04
C LEU A 12 -22.79 5.72 -53.88
N VAL A 13 -21.61 5.15 -54.15
CA VAL A 13 -20.82 4.43 -53.14
C VAL A 13 -20.27 5.39 -52.08
N THR A 14 -19.81 6.59 -52.46
CA THR A 14 -19.34 7.59 -51.48
C THR A 14 -20.46 8.09 -50.57
N GLY A 15 -21.67 8.29 -51.11
CA GLY A 15 -22.85 8.68 -50.32
C GLY A 15 -23.29 7.62 -49.30
N ILE A 16 -23.22 6.34 -49.67
CA ILE A 16 -23.57 5.21 -48.78
C ILE A 16 -22.53 5.02 -47.68
N VAL A 17 -21.24 5.20 -47.98
CA VAL A 17 -20.18 5.11 -46.96
C VAL A 17 -20.28 6.26 -45.95
N LEU A 18 -20.60 7.48 -46.41
CA LEU A 18 -20.71 8.64 -45.53
C LEU A 18 -21.91 8.55 -44.57
N THR A 19 -23.05 8.00 -45.02
CA THR A 19 -24.21 7.78 -44.14
C THR A 19 -24.00 6.65 -43.13
N LEU A 20 -23.24 5.61 -43.49
CA LEU A 20 -22.89 4.52 -42.58
C LEU A 20 -21.94 4.99 -41.46
N VAL A 21 -20.96 5.84 -41.78
CA VAL A 21 -20.02 6.42 -40.80
C VAL A 21 -20.73 7.40 -39.86
N LEU A 22 -21.72 8.16 -40.35
CA LEU A 22 -22.48 9.09 -39.50
C LEU A 22 -23.43 8.37 -38.52
N ALA A 23 -23.97 7.20 -38.91
CA ALA A 23 -24.75 6.35 -38.01
C ALA A 23 -23.89 5.72 -36.89
N LEU A 24 -22.63 5.39 -37.18
CA LEU A 24 -21.66 4.87 -36.20
C LEU A 24 -21.11 5.95 -35.24
N LEU A 25 -21.32 7.23 -35.56
CA LEU A 25 -21.02 8.38 -34.69
C LEU A 25 -22.17 8.75 -33.75
N THR A 26 -23.30 8.04 -33.80
CA THR A 26 -24.36 8.21 -32.80
C THR A 26 -23.88 7.64 -31.47
N THR A 27 -23.43 8.53 -30.59
CA THR A 27 -23.24 8.21 -29.17
C THR A 27 -24.58 7.74 -28.64
N ALA A 28 -24.66 6.47 -28.23
CA ALA A 28 -25.86 5.97 -27.58
C ALA A 28 -26.18 6.90 -26.39
N PRO A 29 -27.42 7.42 -26.28
CA PRO A 29 -27.77 8.28 -25.15
C PRO A 29 -27.52 7.51 -23.87
N SER A 30 -26.63 8.03 -23.02
CA SER A 30 -26.33 7.46 -21.71
C SER A 30 -27.62 7.47 -20.90
N ARG A 31 -28.20 6.29 -20.63
CA ARG A 31 -29.34 6.16 -19.72
C ARG A 31 -28.80 6.14 -18.30
N ALA A 32 -29.07 7.20 -17.53
CA ALA A 32 -28.85 7.17 -16.09
C ALA A 32 -29.66 6.01 -15.47
N ALA A 33 -29.08 5.28 -14.52
CA ALA A 33 -29.81 4.28 -13.76
C ALA A 33 -30.98 4.98 -13.02
N SER A 34 -32.20 4.47 -13.19
CA SER A 34 -33.38 5.02 -12.53
C SER A 34 -33.24 4.98 -11.01
N GLY A 35 -33.48 6.12 -10.33
CA GLY A 35 -33.65 6.19 -8.88
C GLY A 35 -32.44 6.66 -8.07
N THR A 36 -31.31 7.02 -8.68
CA THR A 36 -30.16 7.63 -7.97
C THR A 36 -29.81 8.97 -8.60
N SER A 37 -29.84 10.05 -7.80
CA SER A 37 -29.34 11.37 -8.21
C SER A 37 -28.07 11.71 -7.43
N LEU A 38 -27.04 12.18 -8.14
CA LEU A 38 -25.90 12.85 -7.55
C LEU A 38 -26.00 14.33 -7.91
N SER A 39 -25.84 15.21 -6.93
CA SER A 39 -25.76 16.65 -7.14
C SER A 39 -24.36 17.14 -6.79
N VAL A 40 -23.78 17.96 -7.65
CA VAL A 40 -22.47 18.58 -7.46
C VAL A 40 -22.65 20.09 -7.54
N ASP A 41 -22.31 20.80 -6.47
CA ASP A 41 -22.28 22.26 -6.45
C ASP A 41 -20.88 22.75 -6.84
N LEU A 42 -20.74 23.23 -8.08
CA LEU A 42 -19.47 23.73 -8.62
C LEU A 42 -19.05 25.09 -8.02
N ALA A 43 -19.96 25.81 -7.34
CA ALA A 43 -19.63 27.05 -6.65
C ALA A 43 -19.08 26.79 -5.24
N SER A 44 -19.30 25.60 -4.67
CA SER A 44 -18.86 25.22 -3.32
C SER A 44 -17.53 24.45 -3.35
N THR A 45 -16.42 25.16 -3.16
CA THR A 45 -15.08 24.55 -3.05
C THR A 45 -14.83 23.92 -1.67
N ARG A 46 -13.97 22.89 -1.62
CA ARG A 46 -13.58 22.15 -0.39
C ARG A 46 -12.05 22.12 -0.17
N GLY A 47 -11.30 22.91 -0.93
CA GLY A 47 -9.83 22.88 -0.97
C GLY A 47 -9.27 22.12 -2.18
N PRO A 48 -7.94 22.11 -2.36
CA PRO A 48 -7.29 21.38 -3.44
C PRO A 48 -7.43 19.86 -3.27
N SER A 49 -7.52 19.12 -4.37
CA SER A 49 -7.37 17.66 -4.34
C SER A 49 -5.92 17.31 -4.03
N THR A 50 -5.68 16.51 -3.00
CA THR A 50 -4.33 16.07 -2.59
C THR A 50 -4.10 14.57 -2.83
N GLY A 51 -4.96 13.90 -3.59
CA GLY A 51 -4.77 12.50 -3.99
C GLY A 51 -4.84 11.48 -2.85
N VAL A 52 -5.59 11.74 -1.75
CA VAL A 52 -5.56 10.90 -0.53
C VAL A 52 -5.91 9.42 -0.71
N GLY A 53 -6.47 9.03 -1.86
CA GLY A 53 -6.77 7.64 -2.22
C GLY A 53 -5.78 7.01 -3.20
N GLU A 54 -4.70 7.71 -3.57
CA GLU A 54 -3.75 7.31 -4.63
C GLU A 54 -2.59 6.49 -4.04
N GLY A 55 -2.91 5.33 -3.50
CA GLY A 55 -1.91 4.42 -2.97
C GLY A 55 -2.39 2.98 -2.88
N PHE A 56 -1.46 2.07 -2.62
CA PHE A 56 -1.77 0.65 -2.51
C PHE A 56 -0.83 -0.10 -1.57
N LEU A 57 -1.34 -1.21 -1.06
CA LEU A 57 -0.61 -2.22 -0.30
C LEU A 57 -0.09 -3.29 -1.28
N TYR A 58 1.22 -3.46 -1.35
CA TYR A 58 1.88 -4.38 -2.29
C TYR A 58 1.52 -4.11 -3.77
N GLY A 59 1.95 -4.98 -4.69
CA GLY A 59 1.71 -4.83 -6.13
C GLY A 59 2.90 -4.33 -6.94
N ILE A 60 4.06 -4.15 -6.31
CA ILE A 60 5.33 -3.91 -6.98
C ILE A 60 6.20 -5.17 -6.85
N SER A 61 6.90 -5.57 -7.92
CA SER A 61 7.81 -6.72 -7.89
C SER A 61 8.95 -6.53 -6.89
N GLN A 62 9.58 -7.63 -6.47
CA GLN A 62 10.62 -7.60 -5.45
C GLN A 62 11.79 -6.68 -5.84
N ASP A 63 12.21 -6.73 -7.10
CA ASP A 63 13.26 -5.90 -7.69
C ASP A 63 12.80 -4.45 -8.02
N GLY A 64 11.54 -4.12 -7.73
CA GLY A 64 10.96 -2.81 -8.00
C GLY A 64 10.61 -2.55 -9.46
N THR A 65 10.86 -3.46 -10.42
CA THR A 65 10.79 -3.16 -11.86
C THR A 65 9.39 -3.27 -12.48
N ARG A 66 8.47 -3.99 -11.84
CA ARG A 66 7.10 -4.24 -12.32
C ARG A 66 6.05 -3.72 -11.35
N PRO A 67 4.88 -3.25 -11.85
CA PRO A 67 4.53 -3.07 -13.27
C PRO A 67 5.40 -2.00 -13.95
N VAL A 68 5.44 -1.97 -15.28
CA VAL A 68 6.20 -0.96 -16.04
C VAL A 68 5.54 0.41 -15.92
N ASP A 69 6.33 1.47 -16.08
CA ASP A 69 5.94 2.86 -15.85
C ASP A 69 4.64 3.30 -16.55
N GLN A 70 4.38 2.82 -17.77
CA GLN A 70 3.15 3.15 -18.51
C GLN A 70 1.85 2.77 -17.76
N PHE A 71 1.92 1.79 -16.84
CA PHE A 71 0.78 1.38 -16.04
C PHE A 71 0.75 2.04 -14.66
N LEU A 72 1.86 2.64 -14.23
CA LEU A 72 2.02 3.18 -12.87
C LEU A 72 2.01 4.70 -12.83
N GLN A 73 2.71 5.37 -13.76
CA GLN A 73 2.77 6.83 -13.80
C GLN A 73 1.40 7.51 -13.94
N PRO A 74 0.45 7.01 -14.78
CA PRO A 74 -0.87 7.64 -14.90
C PRO A 74 -1.71 7.60 -13.62
N LEU A 75 -1.37 6.73 -12.66
CA LEU A 75 -2.09 6.63 -11.39
C LEU A 75 -1.73 7.75 -10.40
N GLY A 76 -0.65 8.49 -10.65
CA GLY A 76 -0.25 9.61 -9.78
C GLY A 76 0.05 9.22 -8.33
N ILE A 77 0.51 7.98 -8.10
CA ILE A 77 0.62 7.44 -6.74
C ILE A 77 1.40 8.36 -5.79
N ASN A 78 0.90 8.51 -4.57
CA ASN A 78 1.54 9.29 -3.53
C ASN A 78 1.86 8.48 -2.27
N ALA A 79 1.37 7.25 -2.17
CA ALA A 79 1.65 6.36 -1.05
C ALA A 79 1.78 4.90 -1.50
N PHE A 80 2.73 4.20 -0.88
CA PHE A 80 2.93 2.77 -1.04
C PHE A 80 3.16 2.12 0.33
N ARG A 81 2.53 0.96 0.58
CA ARG A 81 2.72 0.18 1.81
C ARG A 81 3.23 -1.22 1.46
N GLY A 82 4.27 -1.69 2.15
CA GLY A 82 4.84 -3.04 1.95
C GLY A 82 5.95 -3.36 2.93
N GLY A 83 6.32 -4.64 3.09
CA GLY A 83 7.31 -5.05 4.10
C GLY A 83 7.94 -6.42 3.90
N GLY A 84 8.02 -6.93 2.67
CA GLY A 84 8.75 -8.16 2.39
C GLY A 84 8.08 -9.44 2.93
N TRP A 85 6.76 -9.59 2.82
CA TRP A 85 6.06 -10.78 3.31
C TRP A 85 6.56 -12.15 2.78
N PHE A 86 7.36 -12.18 1.70
CA PHE A 86 7.64 -13.39 0.92
C PHE A 86 8.79 -14.24 1.45
N SER A 87 9.77 -13.66 2.17
CA SER A 87 10.99 -14.39 2.49
C SER A 87 10.81 -15.30 3.71
N GLY A 88 9.93 -14.91 4.65
CA GLY A 88 9.78 -15.46 5.99
C GLY A 88 10.52 -14.67 7.08
N GLY A 89 11.32 -13.68 6.69
CA GLY A 89 11.87 -12.64 7.55
C GLY A 89 12.72 -13.13 8.73
N TRP A 90 12.73 -12.32 9.78
CA TRP A 90 13.51 -12.55 11.01
C TRP A 90 13.20 -13.90 11.67
N ILE A 91 11.93 -14.32 11.69
CA ILE A 91 11.51 -15.62 12.23
C ILE A 91 12.20 -16.77 11.46
N LYS A 92 12.20 -16.73 10.13
CA LYS A 92 12.83 -17.79 9.31
C LYS A 92 14.35 -17.85 9.50
N ASP A 93 14.99 -16.70 9.73
CA ASP A 93 16.41 -16.61 10.01
C ASP A 93 16.79 -17.04 11.44
N GLY A 94 15.85 -17.61 12.22
CA GLY A 94 16.13 -18.02 13.59
C GLY A 94 16.38 -16.83 14.52
N TYR A 95 15.69 -15.72 14.26
CA TYR A 95 15.79 -14.46 15.00
C TYR A 95 17.18 -13.80 14.93
N GLN A 96 17.76 -13.83 13.73
CA GLN A 96 19.04 -13.22 13.42
C GLN A 96 18.97 -12.46 12.09
N TYR A 97 19.95 -11.59 11.84
CA TYR A 97 20.05 -10.87 10.57
C TYR A 97 20.58 -11.79 9.45
N GLY A 98 19.71 -12.67 8.97
CA GLY A 98 20.03 -13.72 8.01
C GLY A 98 19.64 -13.38 6.58
N SER A 99 19.53 -14.39 5.73
CA SER A 99 19.28 -14.21 4.30
C SER A 99 17.83 -13.86 3.98
N ALA A 100 16.86 -14.32 4.77
CA ALA A 100 15.46 -14.00 4.56
C ALA A 100 15.19 -12.51 4.86
N THR A 101 15.61 -12.05 6.04
CA THR A 101 15.53 -10.64 6.44
C THR A 101 16.22 -9.74 5.42
N ARG A 102 17.44 -10.09 4.97
CA ARG A 102 18.14 -9.33 3.93
C ARG A 102 17.38 -9.26 2.61
N ALA A 103 16.75 -10.36 2.19
CA ALA A 103 15.94 -10.38 0.96
C ALA A 103 14.75 -9.40 1.05
N ASP A 104 14.12 -9.27 2.23
CA ASP A 104 13.03 -8.31 2.44
C ASP A 104 13.54 -6.88 2.36
N LEU A 105 14.67 -6.58 3.01
CA LEU A 105 15.27 -5.25 2.99
C LEU A 105 15.78 -4.85 1.60
N ASP A 106 16.35 -5.79 0.85
CA ASP A 106 16.77 -5.59 -0.54
C ASP A 106 15.55 -5.25 -1.41
N SER A 107 14.44 -5.98 -1.22
CA SER A 107 13.20 -5.72 -1.93
C SER A 107 12.60 -4.35 -1.60
N ILE A 108 12.50 -4.02 -0.31
CA ILE A 108 12.01 -2.72 0.16
C ILE A 108 12.87 -1.59 -0.42
N THR A 109 14.19 -1.74 -0.38
CA THR A 109 15.15 -0.76 -0.90
C THR A 109 14.99 -0.59 -2.42
N ALA A 110 14.86 -1.67 -3.18
CA ALA A 110 14.68 -1.60 -4.62
C ALA A 110 13.37 -0.89 -5.01
N GLN A 111 12.28 -1.24 -4.35
CA GLN A 111 10.98 -0.59 -4.55
C GLN A 111 11.02 0.88 -4.15
N ALA A 112 11.55 1.21 -2.98
CA ALA A 112 11.63 2.59 -2.50
C ALA A 112 12.53 3.46 -3.38
N ARG A 113 13.64 2.95 -3.92
CA ARG A 113 14.49 3.68 -4.88
C ARG A 113 13.69 4.15 -6.09
N ARG A 114 12.76 3.33 -6.58
CA ARG A 114 11.88 3.68 -7.69
C ARG A 114 10.79 4.65 -7.25
N LEU A 115 10.05 4.31 -6.19
CA LEU A 115 8.77 4.98 -5.87
C LEU A 115 8.95 6.32 -5.14
N THR A 116 10.03 6.50 -4.38
CA THR A 116 10.23 7.73 -3.55
C THR A 116 10.94 8.86 -4.30
N ARG A 117 11.27 8.66 -5.58
CA ARG A 117 12.09 9.56 -6.41
C ARG A 117 11.34 9.91 -7.70
N PRO A 118 11.83 10.89 -8.51
CA PRO A 118 11.27 11.13 -9.82
C PRO A 118 11.19 9.83 -10.64
N PRO A 119 10.07 9.58 -11.34
CA PRO A 119 8.94 10.49 -11.58
C PRO A 119 7.78 10.41 -10.55
N TYR A 120 7.89 9.61 -9.48
CA TYR A 120 6.77 9.31 -8.57
C TYR A 120 6.71 10.25 -7.36
N HIS A 121 7.65 10.13 -6.42
CA HIS A 121 7.64 10.83 -5.12
C HIS A 121 6.63 10.30 -4.09
N ALA A 122 6.27 9.02 -4.15
CA ALA A 122 5.40 8.40 -3.16
C ALA A 122 6.08 8.27 -1.78
N GLN A 123 5.29 8.40 -0.71
CA GLN A 123 5.69 7.93 0.62
C GLN A 123 5.79 6.39 0.61
N TYR A 124 6.85 5.85 1.21
CA TYR A 124 6.99 4.40 1.41
C TYR A 124 6.77 4.05 2.88
N GLN A 125 5.67 3.37 3.18
CA GLN A 125 5.31 2.84 4.49
C GLN A 125 5.77 1.38 4.60
N VAL A 126 6.78 1.15 5.44
CA VAL A 126 7.37 -0.16 5.70
C VAL A 126 6.54 -0.91 6.74
N LEU A 127 6.00 -2.07 6.36
CA LEU A 127 5.36 -3.02 7.26
C LEU A 127 6.42 -3.79 8.06
N VAL A 128 6.70 -3.34 9.28
CA VAL A 128 7.76 -3.91 10.12
C VAL A 128 7.42 -5.34 10.57
N SER A 129 6.15 -5.64 10.82
CA SER A 129 5.68 -7.00 11.15
C SER A 129 5.97 -8.02 10.05
N ASP A 130 5.95 -7.60 8.78
CA ASP A 130 6.18 -8.50 7.65
C ASP A 130 7.66 -8.87 7.55
N ILE A 131 8.58 -7.93 7.80
CA ILE A 131 10.02 -8.20 7.89
C ILE A 131 10.33 -9.09 9.10
N TYR A 132 9.56 -8.96 10.19
CA TYR A 132 9.68 -9.89 11.32
C TYR A 132 9.29 -11.33 10.92
N GLY A 133 8.46 -11.48 9.88
CA GLY A 133 7.88 -12.75 9.45
C GLY A 133 6.49 -13.02 10.03
N ALA A 134 5.87 -12.04 10.72
CA ALA A 134 4.53 -12.15 11.30
C ALA A 134 3.45 -11.74 10.28
N ASN A 135 3.39 -12.47 9.17
CA ASN A 135 2.53 -12.19 8.01
C ASN A 135 1.24 -13.04 7.99
N GLY A 136 0.90 -13.69 9.11
CA GLY A 136 -0.25 -14.58 9.24
C GLY A 136 0.02 -16.05 8.92
N GLY A 137 1.23 -16.38 8.45
CA GLY A 137 1.68 -17.75 8.17
C GLY A 137 2.75 -18.27 9.13
N GLN A 138 3.07 -17.52 10.18
CA GLN A 138 4.18 -17.84 11.09
C GLN A 138 3.94 -19.13 11.91
N PRO A 139 5.02 -19.89 12.25
CA PRO A 139 4.92 -21.11 13.05
C PRO A 139 4.25 -20.92 14.42
N SER A 140 3.60 -21.97 14.95
CA SER A 140 2.92 -21.90 16.25
C SER A 140 3.85 -21.64 17.44
N ASN A 141 5.13 -22.01 17.33
CA ASN A 141 6.17 -21.75 18.31
C ASN A 141 6.90 -20.41 18.09
N THR A 142 6.31 -19.49 17.32
CA THR A 142 6.86 -18.14 17.12
C THR A 142 7.05 -17.42 18.45
N ARG A 143 8.26 -16.88 18.65
CA ARG A 143 8.57 -15.91 19.70
C ARG A 143 8.02 -14.57 19.24
N TYR A 144 6.94 -14.11 19.89
CA TYR A 144 6.41 -12.78 19.63
C TYR A 144 7.26 -11.73 20.35
N PRO A 145 7.29 -10.48 19.83
CA PRO A 145 7.96 -9.39 20.51
C PRO A 145 7.54 -9.25 21.98
N CYS A 146 8.52 -9.05 22.85
CA CYS A 146 8.31 -8.86 24.29
C CYS A 146 7.61 -10.04 25.00
N ASP A 147 7.68 -11.27 24.45
CA ASP A 147 7.21 -12.47 25.14
C ASP A 147 7.90 -12.59 26.51
N ASN A 148 7.09 -12.90 27.55
CA ASN A 148 7.53 -12.96 28.95
C ASN A 148 8.19 -11.66 29.47
N GLY A 149 7.88 -10.51 28.87
CA GLY A 149 8.45 -9.21 29.22
C GLY A 149 9.86 -8.96 28.67
N ASP A 150 10.43 -9.91 27.91
CA ASP A 150 11.76 -9.77 27.30
C ASP A 150 11.67 -9.25 25.85
N CYS A 151 12.00 -7.95 25.69
CA CYS A 151 12.03 -7.28 24.41
C CYS A 151 13.39 -7.32 23.70
N ALA A 152 14.42 -8.00 24.23
CA ALA A 152 15.78 -7.92 23.68
C ALA A 152 15.84 -8.35 22.20
N ASN A 153 15.17 -9.44 21.83
CA ASN A 153 15.08 -9.88 20.44
C ASN A 153 14.37 -8.85 19.53
N TRP A 154 13.33 -8.20 20.05
CA TRP A 154 12.59 -7.19 19.31
C TRP A 154 13.44 -5.93 19.07
N ILE A 155 14.20 -5.51 20.07
CA ILE A 155 15.17 -4.42 19.96
C ILE A 155 16.24 -4.76 18.91
N SER A 156 16.87 -5.94 19.00
CA SER A 156 17.89 -6.36 18.03
C SER A 156 17.36 -6.43 16.59
N PHE A 157 16.12 -6.87 16.42
CA PHE A 157 15.45 -6.88 15.12
C PHE A 157 15.26 -5.47 14.56
N ILE A 158 14.74 -4.53 15.37
CA ILE A 158 14.52 -3.14 14.95
C ILE A 158 15.85 -2.46 14.63
N ASP A 159 16.85 -2.63 15.49
CA ASP A 159 18.21 -2.12 15.28
C ASP A 159 18.78 -2.57 13.93
N ALA A 160 18.69 -3.87 13.65
CA ALA A 160 19.21 -4.44 12.41
C ALA A 160 18.44 -3.94 11.18
N THR A 161 17.10 -3.96 11.23
CA THR A 161 16.26 -3.70 10.05
C THR A 161 16.08 -2.21 9.77
N VAL A 162 15.68 -1.42 10.77
CA VAL A 162 15.55 0.03 10.65
C VAL A 162 16.92 0.68 10.45
N GLY A 163 17.97 0.17 11.11
CA GLY A 163 19.34 0.62 10.88
C GLY A 163 19.80 0.40 9.45
N ALA A 164 19.55 -0.79 8.89
CA ALA A 164 19.89 -1.08 7.50
C ALA A 164 19.10 -0.23 6.49
N LEU A 165 17.79 -0.05 6.72
CA LEU A 165 16.96 0.82 5.88
C LEU A 165 17.40 2.29 5.97
N GLN A 166 17.72 2.78 7.16
CA GLN A 166 18.29 4.12 7.34
C GLN A 166 19.64 4.27 6.61
N GLY A 167 20.49 3.24 6.66
CA GLY A 167 21.76 3.19 5.94
C GLY A 167 21.63 3.23 4.42
N SER A 168 20.45 2.93 3.86
CA SER A 168 20.20 3.05 2.41
C SER A 168 20.12 4.50 1.91
N GLY A 169 19.94 5.48 2.82
CA GLY A 169 19.76 6.90 2.51
C GLY A 169 18.39 7.23 1.89
N LEU A 170 17.42 6.32 1.98
CA LEU A 170 16.03 6.53 1.54
C LEU A 170 15.17 6.96 2.72
N THR A 171 14.03 7.60 2.42
CA THR A 171 13.06 8.03 3.43
C THR A 171 11.93 7.01 3.55
N PHE A 172 11.66 6.58 4.78
CA PHE A 172 10.62 5.59 5.09
C PHE A 172 9.71 6.09 6.21
N SER A 173 8.48 5.58 6.19
CA SER A 173 7.56 5.61 7.34
C SER A 173 7.44 4.19 7.89
N TYR A 174 7.53 4.00 9.21
CA TYR A 174 7.56 2.67 9.80
C TYR A 174 6.21 2.33 10.43
N ASP A 175 5.49 1.37 9.85
CA ASP A 175 4.28 0.78 10.40
C ASP A 175 4.64 -0.43 11.27
N ILE A 176 4.56 -0.24 12.58
CA ILE A 176 5.18 -1.16 13.55
C ILE A 176 4.54 -2.55 13.50
N TRP A 177 3.21 -2.63 13.35
CA TRP A 177 2.50 -3.91 13.34
C TRP A 177 1.23 -3.85 12.51
N ASN A 178 1.00 -4.86 11.66
CA ASN A 178 -0.24 -4.99 10.89
C ASN A 178 -1.34 -5.70 11.69
N GLU A 179 -2.52 -5.10 11.75
CA GLU A 179 -3.78 -5.74 12.19
C GLU A 179 -3.68 -6.54 13.51
N PRO A 180 -3.17 -5.93 14.59
CA PRO A 180 -2.98 -6.63 15.87
C PRO A 180 -4.30 -7.06 16.55
N ASP A 181 -5.44 -6.58 16.05
CA ASP A 181 -6.78 -6.98 16.46
C ASP A 181 -7.26 -8.29 15.82
N ILE A 182 -6.49 -8.87 14.89
CA ILE A 182 -6.75 -10.20 14.33
C ILE A 182 -5.70 -11.20 14.86
N SER A 183 -6.18 -12.30 15.44
CA SER A 183 -5.34 -13.30 16.11
C SER A 183 -4.29 -13.97 15.23
N VAL A 184 -4.51 -14.01 13.90
CA VAL A 184 -3.55 -14.54 12.93
C VAL A 184 -2.28 -13.69 12.85
N PHE A 185 -2.39 -12.38 13.10
CA PHE A 185 -1.24 -11.46 13.10
C PHE A 185 -0.74 -11.18 14.51
N TRP A 186 -1.60 -11.26 15.54
CA TRP A 186 -1.21 -11.03 16.92
C TRP A 186 -2.03 -11.86 17.91
N THR A 187 -1.39 -12.87 18.49
CA THR A 187 -2.07 -13.84 19.37
C THR A 187 -2.19 -13.39 20.83
N ARG A 188 -1.49 -12.32 21.23
CA ARG A 188 -1.41 -11.88 22.63
C ARG A 188 -2.53 -10.91 23.03
N GLY A 189 -3.35 -10.49 22.05
CA GLY A 189 -4.41 -9.50 22.21
C GLY A 189 -3.87 -8.06 22.13
N VAL A 190 -4.50 -7.22 21.31
CA VAL A 190 -4.08 -5.81 21.08
C VAL A 190 -4.19 -4.94 22.33
N ASN A 191 -5.07 -5.26 23.27
CA ASN A 191 -5.24 -4.52 24.53
C ASN A 191 -4.38 -5.09 25.68
N SER A 192 -3.40 -5.94 25.38
CA SER A 192 -2.53 -6.53 26.41
C SER A 192 -1.38 -5.60 26.79
N ALA A 193 -0.85 -5.78 28.01
CA ALA A 193 0.38 -5.12 28.43
C ALA A 193 1.55 -5.43 27.48
N GLN A 194 1.62 -6.64 26.94
CA GLN A 194 2.65 -7.04 25.99
C GLN A 194 2.56 -6.27 24.67
N TYR A 195 1.36 -6.05 24.13
CA TYR A 195 1.21 -5.26 22.90
C TYR A 195 1.69 -3.82 23.11
N PHE A 196 1.30 -3.18 24.21
CA PHE A 196 1.77 -1.84 24.53
C PHE A 196 3.29 -1.79 24.78
N GLN A 197 3.86 -2.81 25.42
CA GLN A 197 5.31 -2.91 25.63
C GLN A 197 6.07 -3.08 24.30
N MET A 198 5.57 -3.94 23.40
CA MET A 198 6.11 -4.12 22.05
C MET A 198 6.11 -2.79 21.27
N TRP A 199 4.96 -2.09 21.30
CA TRP A 199 4.78 -0.82 20.62
C TRP A 199 5.69 0.28 21.17
N ASP A 200 5.72 0.47 22.49
CA ASP A 200 6.55 1.46 23.17
C ASP A 200 8.04 1.20 22.93
N THR A 201 8.47 -0.06 22.99
CA THR A 201 9.84 -0.46 22.67
C THR A 201 10.19 -0.10 21.23
N ALA A 202 9.33 -0.47 20.27
CA ALA A 202 9.58 -0.16 18.87
C ALA A 202 9.62 1.34 18.60
N TYR A 203 8.69 2.09 19.18
CA TYR A 203 8.63 3.53 19.05
C TYR A 203 9.93 4.19 19.51
N ARG A 204 10.45 3.80 20.69
CA ARG A 204 11.69 4.35 21.24
C ARG A 204 12.90 3.99 20.40
N GLU A 205 13.04 2.74 19.97
CA GLU A 205 14.17 2.32 19.14
C GLU A 205 14.14 2.99 17.76
N ILE A 206 12.99 3.09 17.11
CA ILE A 206 12.87 3.81 15.83
C ILE A 206 13.21 5.30 16.01
N ARG A 207 12.75 5.94 17.10
CA ARG A 207 13.12 7.34 17.39
C ARG A 207 14.61 7.52 17.65
N ARG A 208 15.28 6.52 18.23
CA ARG A 208 16.73 6.52 18.45
C ARG A 208 17.51 6.39 17.14
N ILE A 209 17.09 5.48 16.25
CA ILE A 209 17.81 5.16 15.00
C ILE A 209 17.48 6.15 13.88
N ALA A 210 16.20 6.50 13.73
CA ALA A 210 15.63 7.30 12.66
C ALA A 210 14.72 8.40 13.24
N PRO A 211 15.28 9.41 13.93
CA PRO A 211 14.51 10.40 14.69
C PRO A 211 13.49 11.20 13.86
N GLY A 212 13.78 11.42 12.57
CA GLY A 212 12.89 12.14 11.64
C GLY A 212 11.87 11.25 10.91
N ALA A 213 11.91 9.93 11.07
CA ALA A 213 10.99 9.04 10.36
C ALA A 213 9.56 9.14 10.92
N GLN A 214 8.55 9.06 10.06
CA GLN A 214 7.17 8.90 10.53
C GLN A 214 7.00 7.48 11.09
N ILE A 215 6.26 7.38 12.20
CA ILE A 215 5.87 6.10 12.80
C ILE A 215 4.35 5.98 12.64
N VAL A 216 3.89 4.85 12.13
CA VAL A 216 2.50 4.60 11.72
C VAL A 216 1.92 3.44 12.52
N GLY A 217 0.64 3.56 12.87
CA GLY A 217 -0.20 2.50 13.43
C GLY A 217 -1.27 3.03 14.40
N PRO A 218 -1.93 2.16 15.19
CA PRO A 218 -1.67 0.73 15.39
C PRO A 218 -2.20 -0.19 14.28
N SER A 219 -2.69 0.38 13.16
CA SER A 219 -3.05 -0.36 11.94
C SER A 219 -4.09 -1.47 12.17
N LEU A 220 -5.14 -1.16 12.92
CA LEU A 220 -6.26 -2.07 13.19
C LEU A 220 -6.99 -2.46 11.90
N ALA A 221 -7.42 -3.71 11.80
CA ALA A 221 -8.23 -4.20 10.69
C ALA A 221 -9.66 -3.64 10.75
N PHE A 222 -10.19 -3.50 11.96
CA PHE A 222 -11.55 -3.02 12.17
C PHE A 222 -11.55 -1.56 12.64
N THR A 223 -12.52 -0.79 12.14
CA THR A 223 -12.78 0.54 12.70
C THR A 223 -13.16 0.42 14.17
N PRO A 224 -12.94 1.46 14.99
CA PRO A 224 -13.34 1.45 16.41
C PRO A 224 -14.83 1.13 16.63
N GLN A 225 -15.69 1.39 15.63
CA GLN A 225 -17.12 1.09 15.67
C GLN A 225 -17.44 -0.40 15.48
N ARG A 226 -16.54 -1.15 14.83
CA ARG A 226 -16.68 -2.57 14.52
C ARG A 226 -15.77 -3.46 15.37
N ASN A 227 -14.96 -2.88 16.26
CA ASN A 227 -14.10 -3.63 17.17
C ASN A 227 -14.74 -3.72 18.57
N PRO A 228 -15.38 -4.84 18.95
CA PRO A 228 -16.00 -5.00 20.27
C PRO A 228 -15.00 -4.96 21.43
N GLY A 229 -13.69 -5.02 21.16
CA GLY A 229 -12.62 -4.91 22.16
C GLY A 229 -12.02 -3.51 22.31
N SER A 230 -12.28 -2.56 21.40
CA SER A 230 -11.83 -1.18 21.61
C SER A 230 -12.85 -0.46 22.49
N GLY A 231 -12.44 -0.08 23.70
CA GLY A 231 -13.30 0.72 24.58
C GLY A 231 -13.86 1.90 23.81
N ARG A 232 -15.20 2.05 23.82
CA ARG A 232 -15.87 3.25 23.32
C ARG A 232 -15.23 4.45 24.04
N PRO A 233 -14.70 5.46 23.32
CA PRO A 233 -14.49 6.76 23.94
C PRO A 233 -15.87 7.20 24.45
N GLY A 234 -15.97 7.46 25.75
CA GLY A 234 -17.23 7.85 26.39
C GLY A 234 -17.88 9.01 25.64
N SER A 235 -19.17 8.88 25.34
CA SER A 235 -19.97 10.00 24.86
C SER A 235 -19.91 11.12 25.90
N PRO A 236 -19.70 12.39 25.50
CA PRO A 236 -19.87 13.50 26.42
C PRO A 236 -21.35 13.62 26.79
N THR A 237 -21.66 13.53 28.09
CA THR A 237 -22.88 14.12 28.67
C THR A 237 -22.65 15.59 28.94
#